data_AF-A0A9P7ALQ7-F1
#
_entry.id   AF-A0A9P7ALQ7-F1
#
_cell.length_a   1.000
_cell.length_b   1.000
_cell.length_c   1.000
_cell.angle_alpha   90.00
_cell.angle_beta   90.00
_cell.angle_gamma   90.00
#
_symmetry.space_group_name_H-M   'P 1'
#
loop_
_entity.id
_entity.type
_entity.pdbx_description
1 polymer ?
#
loop_
_entity_poly.entity_id
_entity_poly.type
_entity_poly.pdbx_seq_one_letter_code
_entity_poly.pdbx_strand_id
1 'polypeptide(L)'
;GLFWMRLNQKGANLIWYQNKRDEGIMFDKYFTPFPIPALALLYTAAECCVDEWADGECIDICFSSGEYKAVYDKHLANLKRFQAQTKDHGILDTILKDINNSGR
;
A
#
# COMPACT_ATOMS: atom_id res chain seq x y z
N GLY A 1 2.69 14.36 -5.85
CA GLY A 1 1.86 14.12 -7.04
C GLY A 1 0.45 13.75 -6.62
N LEU A 2 -0.54 14.58 -6.97
CA LEU A 2 -1.92 14.50 -6.47
C LEU A 2 -2.63 13.16 -6.80
N PHE A 3 -2.30 12.56 -7.94
CA PHE A 3 -2.92 11.32 -8.44
C PHE A 3 -2.53 10.09 -7.62
N TRP A 4 -1.25 10.02 -7.23
CA TRP A 4 -0.67 8.91 -6.48
C TRP A 4 -1.30 8.76 -5.09
N MET A 5 -1.59 9.89 -4.44
CA MET A 5 -2.30 9.93 -3.15
C MET A 5 -3.71 9.32 -3.24
N ARG A 6 -4.43 9.55 -4.35
CA ARG A 6 -5.81 9.07 -4.51
C ARG A 6 -5.91 7.57 -4.73
N LEU A 7 -4.94 6.98 -5.44
CA LEU A 7 -4.89 5.52 -5.63
C LEU A 7 -4.58 4.81 -4.32
N ASN A 8 -3.61 5.33 -3.56
CA ASN A 8 -3.27 4.78 -2.25
C ASN A 8 -4.46 4.82 -1.31
N GLN A 9 -5.18 5.96 -1.26
CA GLN A 9 -6.38 6.07 -0.44
C GLN A 9 -7.47 5.10 -0.85
N LYS A 10 -7.77 5.01 -2.15
CA LYS A 10 -8.82 4.12 -2.65
C LYS A 10 -8.49 2.66 -2.34
N GLY A 11 -7.25 2.24 -2.57
CA GLY A 11 -6.80 0.89 -2.26
C GLY A 11 -6.87 0.58 -0.76
N ALA A 12 -6.38 1.50 0.08
CA ALA A 12 -6.47 1.33 1.53
C ALA A 12 -7.91 1.25 2.02
N ASN A 13 -8.81 2.09 1.50
CA ASN A 13 -10.21 2.07 1.87
C ASN A 13 -10.92 0.78 1.45
N LEU A 14 -10.58 0.22 0.28
CA LEU A 14 -11.16 -1.04 -0.18
C LEU A 14 -10.72 -2.24 0.65
N ILE A 15 -9.47 -2.26 1.12
CA ILE A 15 -8.90 -3.44 1.79
C ILE A 15 -9.07 -3.36 3.32
N TRP A 16 -8.91 -2.19 3.94
CA TRP A 16 -8.79 -2.08 5.41
C TRP A 16 -9.75 -1.11 6.09
N TYR A 17 -10.54 -0.31 5.35
CA TYR A 17 -11.42 0.71 5.94
C TYR A 17 -12.83 0.78 5.32
N GLN A 18 -13.30 -0.26 4.64
CA GLN A 18 -14.62 -0.26 4.00
C GLN A 18 -15.76 -0.44 5.00
N ASN A 19 -15.57 -1.29 6.02
CA ASN A 19 -16.58 -1.64 7.01
C ASN A 19 -16.03 -1.53 8.44
N LYS A 20 -16.94 -1.33 9.41
CA LYS A 20 -16.59 -1.22 10.85
C LYS A 20 -15.84 -2.42 11.43
N ARG A 21 -15.80 -3.55 10.73
CA ARG A 21 -15.14 -4.79 11.15
C ARG A 21 -13.81 -5.03 10.44
N ASP A 22 -13.44 -4.18 9.49
CA ASP A 22 -12.17 -4.32 8.77
C ASP A 22 -11.01 -4.03 9.71
N GLU A 23 -9.85 -4.60 9.39
CA GLU A 23 -8.70 -4.62 10.28
C GLU A 23 -8.19 -3.22 10.60
N GLY A 24 -8.25 -2.29 9.63
CA GLY A 24 -7.84 -0.90 9.83
C GLY A 24 -8.68 -0.17 10.88
N ILE A 25 -9.94 -0.59 11.07
CA ILE A 25 -10.86 0.00 12.05
C ILE A 25 -10.82 -0.76 13.38
N MET A 26 -10.85 -2.09 13.34
CA MET A 26 -10.83 -2.94 14.55
C MET A 26 -9.49 -2.88 15.29
N PHE A 27 -8.40 -2.74 14.53
CA PHE A 27 -7.04 -2.75 15.04
C PHE A 27 -6.36 -1.39 14.85
N ASP A 28 -7.12 -0.30 15.03
CA ASP A 28 -6.71 1.08 14.80
C ASP A 28 -5.32 1.44 15.35
N LYS A 29 -4.99 0.94 16.55
CA LYS A 29 -3.69 1.18 17.20
C LYS A 29 -2.48 0.68 16.40
N TYR A 30 -2.67 -0.31 15.52
CA TYR A 30 -1.63 -0.86 14.65
C TYR A 30 -1.66 -0.23 13.26
N PHE A 31 -2.75 0.46 12.91
CA PHE A 31 -2.95 1.14 11.63
C PHE A 31 -2.78 2.66 11.71
N THR A 32 -2.43 3.20 12.88
CA THR A 32 -2.23 4.64 13.11
C THR A 32 -0.81 4.94 13.62
N PRO A 33 0.05 5.61 12.83
CA PRO A 33 -0.14 5.97 11.41
C PRO A 33 -0.18 4.71 10.52
N PHE A 34 -0.65 4.87 9.27
CA PHE A 34 -0.81 3.72 8.36
C PHE A 34 0.49 2.89 8.27
N PRO A 35 0.43 1.56 8.35
CA PRO A 35 1.65 0.77 8.52
C PRO A 35 2.38 0.61 7.18
N ILE A 36 3.69 0.87 7.17
CA ILE A 36 4.56 0.67 5.99
C ILE A 36 4.39 -0.74 5.38
N PRO A 37 4.29 -1.83 6.17
CA PRO A 37 4.00 -3.16 5.63
C PRO A 37 2.69 -3.25 4.83
N ALA A 38 1.63 -2.54 5.23
CA ALA A 38 0.37 -2.53 4.48
C ALA A 38 0.49 -1.70 3.19
N LEU A 39 1.26 -0.61 3.23
CA LEU A 39 1.55 0.17 2.03
C LEU A 39 2.39 -0.63 1.02
N ALA A 40 3.37 -1.40 1.49
CA ALA A 40 4.14 -2.31 0.65
C ALA A 40 3.23 -3.37 0.00
N LEU A 41 2.28 -3.93 0.77
CA LEU A 41 1.33 -4.90 0.25
C LEU A 41 0.43 -4.29 -0.82
N LEU A 42 -0.02 -3.05 -0.63
CA LEU A 42 -0.80 -2.32 -1.62
C LEU A 42 -0.03 -2.11 -2.93
N TYR A 43 1.26 -1.76 -2.87
CA TYR A 43 2.10 -1.65 -4.08
C TYR A 43 2.39 -2.98 -4.74
N THR A 44 2.48 -4.05 -3.95
CA THR A 44 2.65 -5.39 -4.49
C THR A 44 1.41 -5.82 -5.27
N ALA A 45 0.22 -5.56 -4.74
CA ALA A 45 -1.04 -5.82 -5.45
C ALA A 45 -1.15 -4.94 -6.71
N ALA A 46 -0.74 -3.67 -6.64
CA ALA A 46 -0.71 -2.79 -7.80
C ALA A 46 0.27 -3.28 -8.89
N GLU A 47 1.45 -3.79 -8.52
CA GLU A 47 2.40 -4.40 -9.46
C GLU A 47 1.81 -5.66 -10.09
N CYS A 48 1.13 -6.51 -9.31
CA CYS A 48 0.40 -7.67 -9.82
C CYS A 48 -0.63 -7.26 -10.89
N CYS A 49 -1.45 -6.24 -10.63
CA CYS A 49 -2.41 -5.73 -11.62
C CYS A 49 -1.72 -5.12 -12.86
N VAL A 50 -0.48 -4.65 -12.77
CA VAL A 50 0.27 -4.19 -13.94
C VAL A 50 0.80 -5.38 -14.73
N ASP A 51 1.28 -6.42 -14.04
CA ASP A 51 1.79 -7.65 -14.65
C ASP A 51 0.70 -8.40 -15.42
N GLU A 52 -0.57 -8.35 -14.96
CA GLU A 52 -1.73 -8.89 -15.69
C GLU A 52 -1.85 -8.35 -17.11
N TRP A 53 -1.31 -7.16 -17.39
CA TRP A 53 -1.36 -6.50 -18.70
C TRP A 53 -0.01 -6.47 -19.42
N ALA A 54 1.01 -7.17 -18.91
CA ALA A 54 2.39 -7.06 -19.40
C ALA A 54 2.54 -7.38 -20.90
N ASP A 55 1.78 -8.36 -21.39
CA ASP A 55 1.83 -8.80 -22.80
C ASP A 55 0.82 -8.07 -23.70
N GLY A 56 0.13 -7.04 -23.18
CA GLY A 56 -0.90 -6.28 -23.89
C GLY A 56 -2.28 -6.96 -23.92
N GLU A 57 -2.38 -8.20 -23.44
CA GLU A 57 -3.62 -8.90 -23.13
C GLU A 57 -3.77 -9.03 -21.61
N CYS A 58 -5.00 -8.91 -21.09
CA CYS A 58 -5.28 -9.10 -19.68
C CYS A 58 -5.30 -10.60 -19.37
N ILE A 59 -4.27 -11.09 -18.68
CA ILE A 59 -4.19 -12.46 -18.17
C ILE A 59 -4.50 -12.46 -16.68
N ASP A 60 -5.27 -13.46 -16.24
CA ASP A 60 -5.59 -13.63 -14.81
C ASP A 60 -4.36 -14.17 -14.07
N ILE A 61 -3.70 -13.28 -13.32
CA ILE A 61 -2.55 -13.64 -12.48
C ILE A 61 -3.03 -13.80 -11.05
N CYS A 62 -2.75 -14.96 -10.45
CA CYS A 62 -3.12 -15.21 -9.06
C CYS A 62 -2.23 -14.37 -8.13
N PHE A 63 -2.83 -13.41 -7.40
CA PHE A 63 -2.11 -12.69 -6.35
C PHE A 63 -1.85 -13.61 -5.15
N SER A 64 -0.71 -14.29 -5.16
CA SER A 64 -0.33 -15.27 -4.16
C SER A 64 0.94 -14.88 -3.39
N SER A 65 1.01 -15.29 -2.12
CA SER A 65 2.23 -15.09 -1.32
C SER A 65 3.45 -15.83 -1.88
N GLY A 66 3.26 -16.93 -2.62
CA GLY A 66 4.36 -17.67 -3.21
C GLY A 66 5.06 -16.88 -4.32
N GLU A 67 4.27 -16.28 -5.20
CA GLU A 67 4.76 -15.60 -6.40
C GLU A 67 5.20 -14.17 -6.11
N TYR A 68 4.42 -13.43 -5.30
CA TYR A 68 4.65 -12.02 -5.07
C TYR A 68 5.43 -11.69 -3.80
N LYS A 69 5.91 -12.68 -3.04
CA LYS A 69 6.73 -12.42 -1.84
C LYS A 69 8.02 -11.65 -2.15
N ALA A 70 8.73 -11.99 -3.22
CA ALA A 70 9.95 -11.29 -3.58
C ALA A 70 9.66 -9.82 -3.95
N VAL A 71 8.55 -9.57 -4.64
CA VAL A 71 8.07 -8.23 -5.00
C VAL A 71 7.68 -7.44 -3.75
N TYR A 72 6.98 -8.07 -2.82
CA TYR A 72 6.64 -7.49 -1.52
C TYR A 72 7.88 -7.09 -0.71
N ASP A 73 8.84 -8.00 -0.56
CA ASP A 73 10.07 -7.74 0.20
C ASP A 73 10.88 -6.59 -0.43
N LYS A 74 10.90 -6.52 -1.77
CA LYS A 74 11.50 -5.41 -2.54
C LYS A 74 10.79 -4.08 -2.27
N HIS A 75 9.47 -4.02 -2.34
CA HIS A 75 8.70 -2.80 -2.03
C HIS A 75 8.91 -2.35 -0.59
N LEU A 76 8.90 -3.30 0.35
CA LEU A 76 9.14 -3.02 1.77
C LEU A 76 10.55 -2.43 1.99
N ALA A 77 11.58 -3.02 1.37
CA ALA A 77 12.95 -2.50 1.43
C ALA A 77 13.05 -1.10 0.80
N ASN A 78 12.41 -0.88 -0.34
CA ASN A 78 12.38 0.41 -1.02
C ASN A 78 11.69 1.49 -0.19
N LEU A 79 10.55 1.19 0.43
CA LEU A 79 9.83 2.10 1.31
C LEU A 79 10.65 2.48 2.54
N LYS A 80 11.32 1.50 3.18
CA LYS A 80 12.22 1.77 4.32
C LYS A 80 13.41 2.64 3.90
N ARG A 81 14.01 2.37 2.74
CA ARG A 81 15.09 3.19 2.18
C ARG A 81 14.60 4.61 1.88
N PHE A 82 13.42 4.74 1.28
CA PHE A 82 12.81 6.03 1.00
C PHE A 82 12.54 6.83 2.27
N GLN A 83 12.03 6.19 3.33
CA GLN A 83 11.86 6.82 4.64
C GLN A 83 13.20 7.34 5.19
N ALA A 84 14.26 6.53 5.12
CA ALA A 84 15.57 6.92 5.60
C ALA A 84 16.15 8.12 4.82
N GLN A 85 15.96 8.15 3.49
CA GLN A 85 16.46 9.22 2.62
C GLN A 85 15.65 10.51 2.70
N THR A 86 14.35 10.42 3.03
CA THR A 86 13.44 11.57 3.10
C THR A 86 13.11 11.97 4.53
N LYS A 87 13.84 11.44 5.51
CA LYS A 87 13.60 11.65 6.94
C LYS A 87 13.51 13.13 7.31
N ASP A 88 14.41 13.95 6.77
CA ASP A 88 14.46 15.40 7.05
C ASP A 88 13.27 16.17 6.44
N HIS A 89 12.59 15.56 5.47
CA HIS A 89 11.42 16.12 4.81
C HIS A 89 10.09 15.51 5.29
N GLY A 90 10.12 14.42 6.07
CA GLY A 90 8.93 13.75 6.61
C GLY A 90 7.91 13.31 5.56
N ILE A 91 8.35 13.05 4.32
CA ILE A 91 7.44 12.85 3.17
C ILE A 91 6.62 11.58 3.37
N LEU A 92 7.28 10.46 3.69
CA LEU A 92 6.56 9.20 3.89
C LEU A 92 5.62 9.28 5.09
N ASP A 93 6.05 9.89 6.19
CA ASP A 93 5.22 10.07 7.38
C ASP A 93 3.96 10.90 7.09
N THR A 94 4.06 11.88 6.19
CA THR A 94 2.92 12.68 5.72
C THR A 94 1.95 11.81 4.93
N ILE A 95 2.44 11.01 3.98
CA ILE A 95 1.60 10.10 3.18
C ILE A 95 0.86 9.09 4.09
N LEU A 96 1.56 8.49 5.06
CA LEU A 96 0.95 7.51 5.97
C LEU A 96 -0.10 8.14 6.90
N LYS A 97 0.11 9.39 7.32
CA LYS A 97 -0.88 10.15 8.09
C LYS A 97 -2.10 10.50 7.26
N ASP A 98 -1.89 10.96 6.03
CA ASP A 98 -2.97 11.36 5.12
C ASP A 98 -3.87 10.17 4.74
N ILE A 99 -3.27 8.99 4.55
CA ILE A 99 -4.00 7.74 4.29
C ILE A 99 -4.93 7.39 5.46
N ASN A 100 -4.43 7.49 6.69
CA ASN A 100 -5.20 7.17 7.88
C ASN A 100 -6.30 8.22 8.16
N ASN A 101 -6.02 9.51 7.94
CA ASN A 101 -6.97 10.59 8.20
C ASN A 101 -8.12 10.62 7.20
N SER A 102 -7.90 10.14 5.97
CA SER A 102 -8.91 10.15 4.90
C SER A 102 -9.65 8.81 4.75
N GLY A 103 -9.22 7.77 5.48
CA GLY A 103 -9.88 6.46 5.54
C GLY A 103 -10.90 6.33 6.67
N ARG A 104 -11.07 7.38 7.49
CA ARG A 104 -12.00 7.45 8.62
C ARG A 104 -13.21 8.33 8.30
#